data_AF-A0A4D9E8D1-F1
#
_entry.id   AF-A0A4D9E8D1-F1
#
_cell.length_a   1.000
_cell.length_b   1.000
_cell.length_c   1.000
_cell.angle_alpha   90.00
_cell.angle_beta   90.00
_cell.angle_gamma   90.00
#
_symmetry.space_group_name_H-M   'P 1'
#
loop_
_entity.id
_entity.type
_entity.pdbx_description
1 polymer ?
#
loop_
_entity_poly.entity_id
_entity_poly.type
_entity_poly.pdbx_seq_one_letter_code
_entity_poly.pdbx_strand_id
1 'polypeptide(L)'
;MKTRMGPGLLPLIFLLPACLAAARRETPYEQFQQQHVDTSGSWEPDPNHYCNLMMPRRNMMVSICQDFNSFIHGALARITSGGTRHHGNFYYSNSPF
;
A
#
# COMPACT_ATOMS: atom_id res chain seq x y z
N MET A 1 28.13 0.52 -36.68
CA MET A 1 26.75 0.97 -36.92
C MET A 1 26.43 2.07 -35.92
N LYS A 2 26.14 3.29 -36.38
CA LYS A 2 25.94 4.47 -35.51
C LYS A 2 24.45 4.81 -35.55
N THR A 3 23.71 4.44 -34.50
CA THR A 3 22.29 4.76 -34.37
C THR A 3 22.13 6.27 -34.26
N ARG A 4 21.62 6.92 -35.31
CA ARG A 4 21.20 8.32 -35.24
C ARG A 4 19.90 8.37 -34.45
N MET A 5 19.98 8.74 -33.18
CA MET A 5 18.81 9.04 -32.36
C MET A 5 18.21 10.37 -32.89
N GLY A 6 17.08 10.30 -33.59
CA GLY A 6 16.41 11.51 -34.10
C GLY A 6 15.94 12.43 -32.96
N PRO A 7 15.85 13.75 -33.18
CA PRO A 7 15.50 14.73 -32.13
C PRO A 7 14.13 14.48 -31.47
N GLY A 8 13.24 13.71 -32.10
CA GLY A 8 11.96 13.28 -31.51
C GLY A 8 12.04 12.06 -30.58
N LEU A 9 13.14 11.29 -30.58
CA LEU A 9 13.31 10.13 -29.69
C LEU A 9 13.66 10.54 -28.25
N LEU A 10 14.38 11.65 -28.06
CA LEU A 10 14.70 12.16 -26.72
C LEU A 10 13.45 12.50 -25.89
N PRO A 11 12.50 13.33 -26.37
CA PRO A 11 11.30 13.64 -25.58
C PRO A 11 10.45 12.41 -25.34
N LEU A 12 10.41 11.46 -26.28
CA LEU A 12 9.67 10.21 -26.11
C LEU A 12 10.22 9.36 -24.95
N ILE A 13 11.55 9.28 -24.81
CA ILE A 13 12.22 8.53 -23.75
C ILE A 13 11.99 9.13 -22.36
N PHE A 14 11.85 10.47 -22.24
CA PHE A 14 11.65 11.13 -20.94
C PHE A 14 10.18 11.37 -20.58
N LEU A 15 9.31 11.65 -21.56
CA LEU A 15 7.91 11.98 -21.31
C LEU A 15 7.04 10.74 -21.09
N LEU A 16 7.30 9.63 -21.81
CA LEU A 16 6.52 8.40 -21.62
C LEU A 16 6.63 7.85 -20.18
N PRO A 17 7.82 7.69 -19.58
CA PRO A 17 7.94 7.21 -18.20
C PRO A 17 7.28 8.17 -17.19
N ALA A 18 7.42 9.48 -17.39
CA ALA A 18 6.80 10.47 -16.52
C ALA A 18 5.26 10.42 -16.58
N CYS A 19 4.68 10.27 -17.79
CA CYS A 19 3.25 10.08 -17.96
C CYS A 19 2.75 8.77 -17.36
N LEU A 20 3.51 7.67 -17.52
CA LEU A 20 3.15 6.37 -16.91
C LEU A 20 3.20 6.44 -15.37
N ALA A 21 4.19 7.12 -14.80
CA ALA A 21 4.29 7.29 -13.35
C ALA A 21 3.13 8.12 -12.79
N ALA A 22 2.72 9.19 -13.49
CA ALA A 22 1.58 10.02 -13.09
C ALA A 22 0.22 9.32 -13.25
N ALA A 23 0.11 8.35 -14.17
CA ALA A 23 -1.12 7.62 -14.43
C ALA A 23 -1.34 6.42 -13.50
N ARG A 24 -0.32 5.98 -12.74
CA ARG A 24 -0.41 4.79 -11.90
C ARG A 24 -1.32 5.07 -10.70
N ARG A 25 -2.53 4.50 -10.73
CA ARG A 25 -3.43 4.48 -9.58
C ARG A 25 -3.09 3.29 -8.69
N GLU A 26 -3.13 3.51 -7.39
CA GLU A 26 -3.03 2.45 -6.39
C GLU A 26 -4.18 1.45 -6.57
N THR A 27 -3.85 0.16 -6.57
CA THR A 27 -4.86 -0.90 -6.61
C THR A 27 -5.52 -1.08 -5.24
N PRO A 28 -6.75 -1.64 -5.15
CA PRO A 28 -7.38 -1.92 -3.85
C PRO A 28 -6.53 -2.81 -2.93
N TYR A 29 -5.72 -3.70 -3.51
CA TYR A 29 -4.79 -4.54 -2.77
C TYR A 29 -3.62 -3.75 -2.19
N GLU A 30 -2.98 -2.90 -3.00
CA GLU A 30 -1.90 -2.01 -2.54
C GLU A 30 -2.43 -1.07 -1.44
N GLN A 31 -3.63 -0.52 -1.63
CA GLN A 31 -4.27 0.35 -0.63
C GLN A 31 -4.53 -0.39 0.69
N PHE A 32 -5.04 -1.63 0.65
CA PHE A 32 -5.22 -2.44 1.85
C PHE A 32 -3.89 -2.70 2.55
N GLN A 33 -2.85 -3.07 1.80
CA GLN A 33 -1.52 -3.31 2.37
C GLN A 33 -0.96 -2.04 3.03
N GLN A 34 -1.09 -0.90 2.36
CA GLN A 34 -0.63 0.39 2.87
C GLN A 34 -1.37 0.81 4.13
N GLN A 35 -2.70 0.66 4.18
CA GLN A 35 -3.52 1.20 5.27
C GLN A 35 -3.62 0.24 6.47
N HIS A 36 -3.59 -1.07 6.25
CA HIS A 36 -3.93 -2.05 7.28
C HIS A 36 -2.81 -3.01 7.67
N VAL A 37 -1.73 -3.14 6.90
CA VAL A 37 -0.70 -4.15 7.21
C VAL A 37 0.56 -3.46 7.75
N ASP A 38 1.03 -3.89 8.92
CA ASP A 38 2.35 -3.52 9.42
C ASP A 38 3.21 -4.76 9.65
N THR A 39 4.14 -5.00 8.74
CA THR A 39 5.11 -6.09 8.85
C THR A 39 6.36 -5.68 9.63
N SER A 40 6.39 -4.46 10.19
CA SER A 40 7.52 -4.03 11.00
C SER A 40 7.60 -4.93 12.25
N GLY A 41 8.76 -5.55 12.46
CA GLY A 41 8.99 -6.42 13.62
C GLY A 41 9.20 -5.64 14.92
N SER A 42 9.27 -4.30 14.84
CA SER A 42 9.43 -3.44 16.00
C SER A 42 8.05 -2.96 16.48
N TRP A 43 7.63 -3.46 17.63
CA TRP A 43 6.48 -2.88 18.31
C TRP A 43 6.87 -1.55 18.93
N GLU A 44 6.21 -0.47 18.51
CA GLU A 44 6.10 0.72 19.34
C GLU A 44 5.24 0.35 20.55
N PRO A 45 5.78 0.39 21.78
CA PRO A 45 5.09 -0.11 22.96
C PRO A 45 3.95 0.79 23.43
N ASP A 46 3.93 2.07 23.02
CA ASP A 46 2.81 2.99 23.25
C ASP A 46 1.85 2.97 22.04
N PRO A 47 0.63 2.41 22.18
CA PRO A 47 -0.33 2.36 21.10
C PRO A 47 -0.77 3.74 20.59
N ASN A 48 -0.78 4.76 21.44
CA ASN A 48 -1.17 6.11 21.04
C ASN A 48 -0.10 6.73 20.15
N HIS A 49 1.16 6.60 20.57
CA HIS A 49 2.30 7.05 19.77
C HIS A 49 2.38 6.29 18.45
N TYR A 50 2.17 4.97 18.47
CA TYR A 50 2.10 4.14 17.27
C TYR A 50 1.06 4.66 16.27
N CYS A 51 -0.18 4.88 16.72
CA CYS A 51 -1.23 5.42 15.85
C CYS A 51 -0.84 6.81 15.30
N ASN A 52 -0.39 7.72 16.15
CA ASN A 52 0.02 9.07 15.73
C ASN A 52 1.15 9.06 14.70
N LEU A 53 2.04 8.08 14.75
CA LEU A 53 3.11 7.89 13.77
C LEU A 53 2.62 7.21 12.49
N MET A 54 1.81 6.17 12.61
CA MET A 54 1.47 5.31 11.48
C MET A 54 0.36 5.89 10.61
N MET A 55 -0.65 6.55 11.19
CA MET A 55 -1.72 7.19 10.43
C MET A 55 -1.20 8.16 9.33
N PRO A 56 -0.29 9.11 9.62
CA PRO A 56 0.26 10.00 8.58
C PRO A 56 1.23 9.27 7.65
N ARG A 57 2.07 8.35 8.16
CA ARG A 57 3.03 7.58 7.34
C ARG A 57 2.35 6.72 6.28
N ARG A 58 1.09 6.35 6.48
CA ARG A 58 0.28 5.57 5.53
C ARG A 58 -0.66 6.44 4.69
N ASN A 59 -0.46 7.76 4.68
CA ASN A 59 -1.27 8.73 3.93
C ASN A 59 -2.77 8.78 4.32
N MET A 60 -3.13 8.38 5.54
CA MET A 60 -4.53 8.38 6.00
C MET A 60 -4.96 9.70 6.66
N MET A 61 -4.17 10.76 6.45
CA MET A 61 -4.43 12.11 6.98
C MET A 61 -4.29 13.21 5.89
N VAL A 62 -4.06 12.83 4.63
CA VAL A 62 -3.67 13.78 3.57
C VAL A 62 -4.87 14.52 2.96
N SER A 63 -5.99 13.83 2.76
CA SER A 63 -7.22 14.42 2.18
C SER A 63 -8.34 14.54 3.21
N ILE A 64 -8.60 13.43 3.91
CA ILE A 64 -9.54 13.32 5.02
C ILE A 64 -8.80 12.59 6.13
N CYS A 65 -8.95 13.06 7.36
CA CYS A 65 -8.47 12.33 8.53
C CYS A 65 -9.34 11.08 8.72
N GLN A 66 -8.74 9.91 8.55
CA GLN A 66 -9.41 8.66 8.84
C GLN A 66 -9.64 8.53 10.35
N ASP A 67 -10.90 8.51 10.79
CA ASP A 67 -11.24 8.47 12.23
C ASP A 67 -10.83 7.16 12.90
N PHE A 68 -10.96 6.04 12.17
CA PHE A 68 -10.66 4.70 12.67
C PHE A 68 -9.86 3.90 11.65
N ASN A 69 -8.84 3.20 12.16
CA ASN A 69 -8.07 2.23 11.40
C ASN A 69 -7.57 1.10 12.31
N SER A 70 -7.41 -0.08 11.75
CA SER A 70 -6.74 -1.21 12.41
C SER A 70 -5.50 -1.61 11.62
N PHE A 71 -4.39 -1.80 12.33
CA PHE A 71 -3.15 -2.35 11.79
C PHE A 71 -3.00 -3.82 12.20
N ILE A 72 -2.79 -4.68 11.22
CA ILE A 72 -2.53 -6.11 11.39
C ILE A 72 -1.01 -6.30 11.44
N HIS A 73 -0.52 -6.78 12.59
CA HIS A 73 0.88 -7.14 12.79
C HIS A 73 1.11 -8.59 12.38
N GLY A 74 1.38 -8.82 11.10
CA GLY A 74 1.56 -10.18 10.59
C GLY A 74 2.15 -10.23 9.19
N ALA A 75 2.69 -11.38 8.82
CA ALA A 75 3.21 -11.59 7.47
C ALA A 75 2.09 -11.46 6.44
N LEU A 76 2.30 -10.64 5.41
CA LEU A 76 1.32 -10.39 4.34
C LEU A 76 0.82 -11.71 3.71
N ALA A 77 1.72 -12.67 3.49
CA ALA A 77 1.37 -13.99 2.96
C ALA A 77 0.36 -14.75 3.84
N ARG A 78 0.42 -14.60 5.18
CA ARG A 78 -0.57 -15.20 6.08
C ARG A 78 -1.92 -14.48 5.97
N ILE A 79 -1.91 -13.16 5.90
CA ILE A 79 -3.13 -12.33 5.76
C ILE A 79 -3.86 -12.66 4.45
N THR A 80 -3.13 -12.92 3.38
CA THR A 80 -3.70 -13.21 2.05
C THR A 80 -3.91 -14.70 1.76
N SER A 81 -3.54 -15.59 2.69
CA SER A 81 -3.65 -17.05 2.49
C SER A 81 -5.10 -17.57 2.48
N GLY A 82 -6.07 -16.70 2.77
CA GLY A 82 -7.48 -17.02 2.83
C GLY A 82 -7.98 -17.18 4.27
N GLY A 83 -9.10 -17.87 4.41
CA GLY A 83 -9.79 -17.99 5.68
C GLY A 83 -11.10 -18.77 5.53
N THR A 84 -11.87 -18.83 6.61
CA THR A 84 -13.22 -19.39 6.55
C THR A 84 -14.18 -18.29 6.09
N ARG A 85 -14.93 -18.56 5.02
CA ARG A 85 -15.92 -17.61 4.50
C ARG A 85 -16.93 -17.29 5.59
N HIS A 86 -17.15 -16.01 5.85
CA HIS A 86 -18.15 -15.53 6.78
C HIS A 86 -19.46 -15.19 6.06
N HIS A 87 -19.48 -14.08 5.32
CA HIS A 87 -20.63 -13.61 4.55
C HIS A 87 -20.16 -12.89 3.29
N GLY A 88 -20.84 -13.06 2.16
CA GLY A 88 -20.42 -12.46 0.89
C GLY A 88 -18.97 -12.80 0.54
N ASN A 89 -18.15 -11.76 0.36
CA ASN A 89 -16.70 -11.83 0.12
C ASN A 89 -15.86 -11.54 1.37
N PHE A 90 -16.45 -11.60 2.57
CA PHE A 90 -15.75 -11.44 3.84
C PHE A 90 -15.30 -12.80 4.39
N TYR A 91 -14.09 -12.84 4.96
CA TYR A 91 -13.45 -14.04 5.48
C TYR A 91 -12.94 -13.79 6.90
N TYR A 92 -13.09 -14.80 7.76
CA TYR A 92 -12.38 -14.84 9.04
C TYR A 92 -11.06 -15.59 8.88
N SER A 93 -10.01 -15.08 9.52
CA SER A 93 -8.74 -15.80 9.58
C SER A 93 -8.89 -17.11 10.36
N ASN A 94 -8.13 -18.13 9.96
CA ASN A 94 -8.13 -19.42 10.66
C ASN A 94 -7.33 -19.38 11.98
N SER A 95 -6.61 -18.29 12.25
CA SER A 95 -5.79 -18.07 13.43
C SER A 95 -5.80 -16.58 13.81
N PRO A 96 -5.56 -16.21 15.08
CA PRO A 96 -5.34 -14.82 15.45
C PRO A 96 -4.08 -14.25 14.80
N PHE A 97 -4.07 -12.92 14.68
CA PHE A 97 -2.92 -12.10 14.29
C PHE A 97 -2.48 -11.26 15.48
#